data_AF-A0A6A6I6N1-F1
#
_entry.id   AF-A0A6A6I6N1-F1
#
_cell.length_a   1.000
_cell.length_b   1.000
_cell.length_c   1.000
_cell.angle_alpha   90.00
_cell.angle_beta   90.00
_cell.angle_gamma   90.00
#
_symmetry.space_group_name_H-M   'P 1'
#
loop_
_entity.id
_entity.type
_entity.pdbx_description
1 polymer ?
#
loop_
_entity_poly.entity_id
_entity_poly.type
_entity_poly.pdbx_seq_one_letter_code
_entity_poly.pdbx_strand_id
1 'polypeptide(L)'
;MAEESSPAKGKGKRPAEDMDVDASATSTTPQTPPSTTPQVIRRHWHRRRNVAATVWGPSLPGQASSKQPQRFNLYKAILRHPNLFFQFAIRLPITTIIDLYAIDKEFHYRFNKYSTSIVSDYTSYHAPHAAFIFSWIMFPELCISDPLLKPMDGRPHLARDIPSLRWAKMVLYRDNVVRGILTCLALEGLRVPRETHTTLIKYWLLMEIRTTAMRQAFLSDSKIWTDTDIIFFQLFLVKLDMLFQDPVLGSGMCELSHLLLTQKSLSLLYNILKGKTVLDYDDLTDMLIRTYLMDDLDTDTHTWLDDEVENGVPEESWGLMCREQWCTDGARMEPAVDMVTMEGIKRGLHVHKWLLDFMLYGFMDDETEENLPCPRKWRADKKVVVPSEGWPAESLRKQVIETLDDRFDVGSEPEGGSGDGVDRAVLGLDADVMDIEGY
;
A
#
# COMPACT_ATOMS: atom_id res chain seq x y z
N MET A 1 -4.59 75.68 44.64
CA MET A 1 -4.08 76.36 43.43
C MET A 1 -4.52 75.54 42.23
N ALA A 2 -5.42 76.13 41.42
CA ALA A 2 -5.94 75.80 40.05
C ALA A 2 -6.04 74.31 39.61
N GLU A 3 -7.22 73.75 39.32
CA GLU A 3 -7.98 73.82 38.02
C GLU A 3 -7.17 73.26 36.82
N GLU A 4 -7.64 72.43 35.88
CA GLU A 4 -8.93 71.78 35.55
C GLU A 4 -8.68 70.83 34.34
N SER A 5 -9.67 69.98 34.01
CA SER A 5 -9.99 69.40 32.68
C SER A 5 -9.43 68.03 32.22
N SER A 6 -10.39 67.13 31.92
CA SER A 6 -10.32 65.83 31.19
C SER A 6 -10.39 66.08 29.64
N PRO A 7 -10.60 65.13 28.67
CA PRO A 7 -10.93 63.68 28.77
C PRO A 7 -10.45 62.71 27.63
N ALA A 8 -10.73 61.42 27.85
CA ALA A 8 -11.24 60.36 26.92
C ALA A 8 -10.46 59.79 25.71
N LYS A 9 -10.44 58.44 25.64
CA LYS A 9 -10.86 57.52 24.54
C LYS A 9 -9.92 56.32 24.27
N GLY A 10 -10.49 55.12 24.41
CA GLY A 10 -10.39 53.97 23.49
C GLY A 10 -9.01 53.33 23.25
N LYS A 11 -8.74 52.20 23.93
CA LYS A 11 -7.64 51.28 23.62
C LYS A 11 -8.14 50.08 22.79
N GLY A 12 -7.36 49.73 21.74
CA GLY A 12 -7.28 48.39 21.11
C GLY A 12 -7.56 48.40 19.60
N LYS A 13 -6.57 48.63 18.71
CA LYS A 13 -5.62 47.67 18.08
C LYS A 13 -6.35 46.53 17.32
N ARG A 14 -6.19 46.26 16.01
CA ARG A 14 -5.17 46.54 14.96
C ARG A 14 -5.82 46.58 13.56
N PRO A 15 -5.23 47.24 12.54
CA PRO A 15 -5.66 47.18 11.14
C PRO A 15 -4.88 46.12 10.33
N ALA A 16 -5.47 45.65 9.23
CA ALA A 16 -4.82 44.92 8.16
C ALA A 16 -5.39 45.41 6.83
N GLU A 17 -4.69 46.29 6.13
CA GLU A 17 -4.92 46.62 4.73
C GLU A 17 -3.56 46.96 4.09
N ASP A 18 -3.03 46.05 3.26
CA ASP A 18 -1.99 46.37 2.28
C ASP A 18 -2.71 46.62 0.95
N MET A 19 -2.68 47.88 0.53
CA MET A 19 -3.02 48.34 -0.81
C MET A 19 -1.72 48.54 -1.59
N ASP A 20 -1.53 47.77 -2.67
CA ASP A 20 -0.52 48.08 -3.66
C ASP A 20 -1.04 49.20 -4.59
N VAL A 21 -0.28 50.29 -4.64
CA VAL A 21 -0.50 51.45 -5.51
C VAL A 21 0.58 51.48 -6.59
N ASP A 22 0.15 51.41 -7.85
CA ASP A 22 0.97 51.75 -9.02
C ASP A 22 1.38 53.23 -8.99
N ALA A 23 2.66 53.52 -9.25
CA ALA A 23 3.13 54.87 -9.52
C ALA A 23 4.11 54.91 -10.70
N SER A 24 3.76 55.77 -11.65
CA SER A 24 4.47 56.10 -12.88
C SER A 24 5.67 57.04 -12.69
N ALA A 25 6.76 56.70 -13.38
CA ALA A 25 7.75 57.54 -14.08
C ALA A 25 8.37 58.79 -13.42
N THR A 26 9.71 58.80 -13.32
CA THR A 26 10.55 59.90 -13.84
C THR A 26 11.98 59.42 -14.13
N SER A 27 12.57 60.01 -15.16
CA SER A 27 13.76 59.61 -15.91
C SER A 27 15.07 60.22 -15.42
N THR A 28 16.15 59.42 -15.38
CA THR A 28 17.50 59.88 -15.78
C THR A 28 18.43 58.69 -16.07
N THR A 29 18.89 58.58 -17.32
CA THR A 29 19.93 57.64 -17.80
C THR A 29 21.34 58.05 -17.34
N PRO A 30 22.23 57.07 -17.13
CA PRO A 30 23.49 57.06 -17.89
C PRO A 30 23.83 55.71 -18.54
N GLN A 31 24.54 55.79 -19.67
CA GLN A 31 24.89 54.73 -20.62
C GLN A 31 25.95 53.75 -20.08
N THR A 32 25.84 52.46 -20.45
CA THR A 32 26.92 51.44 -20.44
C THR A 32 26.49 50.20 -21.29
N PRO A 33 27.42 49.27 -21.66
CA PRO A 33 27.76 48.81 -23.02
C PRO A 33 26.89 47.65 -23.59
N PRO A 34 27.07 47.23 -24.88
CA PRO A 34 26.08 46.37 -25.55
C PRO A 34 26.00 44.97 -24.95
N SER A 35 24.84 44.68 -24.36
CA SER A 35 24.45 43.37 -23.86
C SER A 35 24.34 42.37 -25.01
N THR A 36 25.14 41.30 -24.95
CA THR A 36 25.15 40.15 -25.85
C THR A 36 23.98 39.19 -25.54
N THR A 37 22.80 39.73 -25.23
CA THR A 37 21.59 38.94 -25.02
C THR A 37 20.67 39.06 -26.24
N PRO A 38 20.15 37.95 -26.79
CA PRO A 38 19.29 38.01 -27.96
C PRO A 38 18.00 38.78 -27.63
N GLN A 39 17.80 39.91 -28.29
CA GLN A 39 16.55 40.67 -28.22
C GLN A 39 15.44 39.95 -28.98
N VAL A 40 14.34 39.65 -28.29
CA VAL A 40 13.11 39.15 -28.91
C VAL A 40 12.44 40.31 -29.66
N ILE A 41 12.69 40.39 -30.96
CA ILE A 41 12.22 41.50 -31.81
C ILE A 41 10.69 41.46 -31.98
N ARG A 42 10.05 40.27 -31.98
CA ARG A 42 8.59 40.11 -32.06
C ARG A 42 8.12 38.82 -31.38
N ARG A 43 7.10 38.92 -30.51
CA ARG A 43 6.29 37.77 -30.07
C ARG A 43 5.07 37.67 -30.97
N HIS A 44 5.02 36.66 -31.85
CA HIS A 44 3.79 36.34 -32.59
C HIS A 44 2.76 35.75 -31.61
N TRP A 45 1.77 36.55 -31.20
CA TRP A 45 0.65 36.08 -30.40
C TRP A 45 -0.33 35.34 -31.31
N HIS A 46 -0.36 34.00 -31.23
CA HIS A 46 -1.32 33.17 -31.96
C HIS A 46 -2.73 33.13 -31.33
N ARG A 47 -2.99 33.89 -30.26
CA ARG A 47 -4.36 34.15 -29.82
C ARG A 47 -4.93 35.31 -30.65
N ARG A 48 -5.83 35.00 -31.57
CA ARG A 48 -6.74 36.01 -32.14
C ARG A 48 -7.36 36.78 -30.97
N ARG A 49 -7.19 38.11 -30.96
CA ARG A 49 -7.92 39.00 -30.05
C ARG A 49 -9.40 38.62 -30.13
N ASN A 50 -10.01 38.35 -28.98
CA ASN A 50 -11.41 37.98 -28.91
C ASN A 50 -12.24 39.15 -29.45
N VAL A 51 -12.65 39.08 -30.73
CA VAL A 51 -13.29 40.19 -31.45
C VAL A 51 -14.55 40.67 -30.72
N ALA A 52 -15.21 39.75 -30.02
CA ALA A 52 -16.35 40.01 -29.16
C ALA A 52 -16.03 41.02 -28.02
N ALA A 53 -14.84 40.98 -27.42
CA ALA A 53 -14.46 41.90 -26.34
C ALA A 53 -14.26 43.35 -26.84
N THR A 54 -13.85 43.51 -28.10
CA THR A 54 -13.67 44.82 -28.74
C THR A 54 -14.98 45.41 -29.27
N VAL A 55 -15.92 44.58 -29.72
CA VAL A 55 -17.20 45.05 -30.28
C VAL A 55 -18.24 45.33 -29.20
N TRP A 56 -18.17 44.64 -28.04
CA TRP A 56 -19.22 44.69 -27.02
C TRP A 56 -18.80 45.46 -25.75
N GLY A 57 -17.57 45.98 -25.70
CA GLY A 57 -17.02 46.59 -24.47
C GLY A 57 -17.01 45.60 -23.28
N PRO A 58 -16.65 46.05 -22.07
CA PRO A 58 -16.67 45.21 -20.87
C PRO A 58 -18.09 44.82 -20.41
N SER A 59 -19.13 45.36 -21.04
CA SER A 59 -20.51 45.27 -20.57
C SER A 59 -21.46 45.08 -21.75
N LEU A 60 -21.98 43.86 -21.86
CA LEU A 60 -23.12 43.55 -22.75
C LEU A 60 -24.31 44.48 -22.42
N PRO A 61 -24.84 45.24 -23.40
CA PRO A 61 -26.02 46.08 -23.16
C PRO A 61 -27.23 45.18 -22.92
N GLY A 62 -27.70 45.13 -21.67
CA GLY A 62 -28.83 44.28 -21.24
C GLY A 62 -28.63 43.56 -19.91
N GLN A 63 -27.41 43.48 -19.37
CA GLN A 63 -27.24 43.10 -17.97
C GLN A 63 -27.52 44.31 -17.10
N ALA A 64 -28.79 44.48 -16.74
CA ALA A 64 -29.13 45.20 -15.53
C ALA A 64 -28.23 44.65 -14.41
N SER A 65 -27.46 45.53 -13.78
CA SER A 65 -26.74 45.24 -12.55
C SER A 65 -27.75 45.03 -11.44
N SER A 66 -28.50 43.93 -11.50
CA SER A 66 -29.24 43.44 -10.36
C SER A 66 -28.18 43.03 -9.33
N LYS A 67 -27.80 43.97 -8.47
CA LYS A 67 -27.16 43.71 -7.18
C LYS A 67 -28.17 42.95 -6.32
N GLN A 68 -28.54 41.74 -6.75
CA GLN A 68 -29.16 40.81 -5.83
C GLN A 68 -28.10 40.51 -4.77
N PRO A 69 -28.43 40.60 -3.48
CA PRO A 69 -27.50 40.23 -2.44
C PRO A 69 -27.11 38.78 -2.70
N GLN A 70 -25.82 38.57 -2.98
CA GLN A 70 -25.29 37.26 -3.32
C GLN A 70 -25.60 36.36 -2.11
N ARG A 71 -26.55 35.44 -2.26
CA ARG A 71 -26.96 34.54 -1.18
C ARG A 71 -25.70 33.84 -0.67
N PHE A 72 -25.47 33.90 0.64
CA PHE A 72 -24.30 33.29 1.25
C PHE A 72 -24.29 31.79 0.90
N ASN A 73 -23.27 31.38 0.15
CA ASN A 73 -23.05 29.99 -0.19
C ASN A 73 -21.91 29.48 0.67
N LEU A 74 -22.24 28.64 1.66
CA LEU A 74 -21.29 28.08 2.61
C LEU A 74 -20.14 27.34 1.91
N TYR A 75 -20.46 26.51 0.90
CA TYR A 75 -19.45 25.78 0.13
C TYR A 75 -18.45 26.74 -0.52
N LYS A 76 -18.94 27.78 -1.20
CA LYS A 76 -18.07 28.80 -1.83
C LYS A 76 -17.26 29.58 -0.79
N ALA A 77 -17.83 29.85 0.39
CA ALA A 77 -17.09 30.48 1.49
C ALA A 77 -15.94 29.59 1.99
N ILE A 78 -16.17 28.28 2.13
CA ILE A 78 -15.14 27.29 2.50
C ILE A 78 -14.01 27.25 1.46
N LEU A 79 -14.34 27.18 0.16
CA LEU A 79 -13.33 27.15 -0.91
C LEU A 79 -12.45 28.41 -0.95
N ARG A 80 -13.03 29.56 -0.60
CA ARG A 80 -12.31 30.84 -0.60
C ARG A 80 -11.41 31.00 0.60
N HIS A 81 -11.79 30.41 1.72
CA HIS A 81 -11.06 30.52 2.97
C HIS A 81 -9.77 29.69 2.91
N PRO A 82 -8.59 30.32 3.08
CA PRO A 82 -7.30 29.67 2.85
C PRO A 82 -7.10 28.42 3.71
N ASN A 83 -7.46 28.47 5.00
CA ASN A 83 -7.21 27.33 5.91
C ASN A 83 -8.31 26.26 5.89
N LEU A 84 -9.57 26.63 5.58
CA LEU A 84 -10.68 25.68 5.61
C LEU A 84 -10.69 24.84 4.34
N PHE A 85 -10.24 25.39 3.22
CA PHE A 85 -10.13 24.65 1.96
C PHE A 85 -9.24 23.41 2.08
N PHE A 86 -8.06 23.49 2.71
CA PHE A 86 -7.19 22.32 2.90
C PHE A 86 -7.85 21.24 3.76
N GLN A 87 -8.41 21.64 4.92
CA GLN A 87 -9.07 20.71 5.82
C GLN A 87 -10.31 20.05 5.19
N PHE A 88 -11.01 20.80 4.33
CA PHE A 88 -12.10 20.29 3.51
C PHE A 88 -11.59 19.28 2.48
N ALA A 89 -10.61 19.65 1.66
CA ALA A 89 -10.07 18.80 0.60
C ALA A 89 -9.47 17.49 1.14
N ILE A 90 -8.72 17.54 2.25
CA ILE A 90 -8.06 16.37 2.85
C ILE A 90 -9.08 15.31 3.31
N ARG A 91 -10.27 15.72 3.78
CA ARG A 91 -11.29 14.80 4.32
C ARG A 91 -12.23 14.21 3.28
N LEU A 92 -12.17 14.68 2.03
CA LEU A 92 -13.04 14.17 0.98
C LEU A 92 -12.57 12.79 0.49
N PRO A 93 -13.49 11.91 0.06
CA PRO A 93 -13.14 10.76 -0.74
C PRO A 93 -12.44 11.18 -2.03
N ILE A 94 -11.45 10.40 -2.49
CA ILE A 94 -10.65 10.77 -3.67
C ILE A 94 -11.50 10.86 -4.94
N THR A 95 -12.59 10.08 -5.02
CA THR A 95 -13.57 10.16 -6.12
C THR A 95 -14.26 11.52 -6.13
N THR A 96 -14.74 11.97 -4.98
CA THR A 96 -15.39 13.29 -4.83
C THR A 96 -14.43 14.44 -5.13
N ILE A 97 -13.15 14.33 -4.78
CA ILE A 97 -12.14 15.35 -5.16
C ILE A 97 -12.04 15.45 -6.68
N ILE A 98 -12.02 14.32 -7.39
CA ILE A 98 -11.95 14.29 -8.86
C ILE A 98 -13.23 14.87 -9.46
N ASP A 99 -14.39 14.52 -8.93
CA ASP A 99 -15.67 15.03 -9.39
C ASP A 99 -15.74 16.56 -9.20
N LEU A 100 -15.36 17.07 -8.03
CA LEU A 100 -15.31 18.51 -7.75
C LEU A 100 -14.27 19.22 -8.61
N TYR A 101 -13.13 18.58 -8.90
CA TYR A 101 -12.11 19.11 -9.80
C TYR A 101 -12.61 19.24 -11.24
N ALA A 102 -13.48 18.33 -11.69
CA ALA A 102 -14.06 18.34 -13.02
C ALA A 102 -15.26 19.29 -13.15
N ILE A 103 -16.10 19.38 -12.11
CA ILE A 103 -17.39 20.09 -12.16
C ILE A 103 -17.25 21.56 -11.73
N ASP A 104 -16.54 21.84 -10.63
CA ASP A 104 -16.51 23.18 -10.03
C ASP A 104 -15.26 23.98 -10.42
N LYS A 105 -15.47 25.08 -11.15
CA LYS A 105 -14.38 25.95 -11.62
C LYS A 105 -13.54 26.57 -10.50
N GLU A 106 -14.16 26.87 -9.36
CA GLU A 106 -13.46 27.51 -8.24
C GLU A 106 -12.62 26.50 -7.46
N PHE A 107 -13.16 25.30 -7.25
CA PHE A 107 -12.41 24.17 -6.71
C PHE A 107 -11.23 23.83 -7.63
N HIS A 108 -11.47 23.69 -8.94
CA HIS A 108 -10.43 23.42 -9.94
C HIS A 108 -9.27 24.43 -9.86
N TYR A 109 -9.59 25.73 -9.85
CA TYR A 109 -8.59 26.79 -9.76
C TYR A 109 -7.78 26.72 -8.45
N ARG A 110 -8.47 26.55 -7.32
CA ARG A 110 -7.82 26.46 -6.00
C ARG A 110 -6.96 25.19 -5.88
N PHE A 111 -7.45 24.08 -6.41
CA PHE A 111 -6.71 22.83 -6.44
C PHE A 111 -5.44 22.97 -7.27
N ASN A 112 -5.52 23.52 -8.48
CA ASN A 112 -4.32 23.76 -9.31
C ASN A 112 -3.31 24.68 -8.61
N LYS A 113 -3.79 25.69 -7.86
CA LYS A 113 -2.91 26.62 -7.15
C LYS A 113 -2.06 25.93 -6.05
N TYR A 114 -2.62 24.93 -5.39
CA TYR A 114 -2.04 24.25 -4.24
C TYR A 114 -1.89 22.74 -4.45
N SER A 115 -1.80 22.30 -5.71
CA SER A 115 -1.87 20.90 -6.12
C SER A 115 -0.84 20.02 -5.42
N THR A 116 0.43 20.45 -5.39
CA THR A 116 1.51 19.74 -4.69
C THR A 116 1.18 19.49 -3.23
N SER A 117 0.79 20.55 -2.50
CA SER A 117 0.50 20.47 -1.07
C SER A 117 -0.73 19.63 -0.79
N ILE A 118 -1.83 19.86 -1.53
CA ILE A 118 -3.07 19.11 -1.34
C ILE A 118 -2.85 17.63 -1.59
N VAL A 119 -2.20 17.26 -2.71
CA VAL A 119 -1.99 15.85 -3.05
C VAL A 119 -1.07 15.17 -2.03
N SER A 120 0.03 15.82 -1.64
CA SER A 120 0.97 15.31 -0.64
C SER A 120 0.34 15.16 0.75
N ASP A 121 -0.39 16.17 1.21
CA ASP A 121 -1.06 16.17 2.52
C ASP A 121 -2.21 15.17 2.54
N TYR A 122 -2.95 15.05 1.43
CA TYR A 122 -4.02 14.07 1.25
C TYR A 122 -3.49 12.64 1.42
N THR A 123 -2.42 12.29 0.70
CA THR A 123 -1.84 10.94 0.80
C THR A 123 -1.24 10.68 2.17
N SER A 124 -0.56 11.67 2.76
CA SER A 124 0.05 11.53 4.08
C SER A 124 -0.99 11.36 5.19
N TYR A 125 -2.17 11.99 5.02
CA TYR A 125 -3.29 11.86 5.96
C TYR A 125 -3.95 10.47 5.90
N HIS A 126 -4.21 9.95 4.70
CA HIS A 126 -4.94 8.70 4.52
C HIS A 126 -4.05 7.45 4.57
N ALA A 127 -2.79 7.54 4.16
CA ALA A 127 -1.84 6.41 4.13
C ALA A 127 -0.40 6.88 4.44
N PRO A 128 -0.08 7.21 5.71
CA PRO A 128 1.18 7.85 6.08
C PRO A 128 2.42 7.01 5.74
N HIS A 129 2.40 5.71 6.04
CA HIS A 129 3.52 4.80 5.76
C HIS A 129 3.71 4.60 4.26
N ALA A 130 2.62 4.36 3.53
CA ALA A 130 2.67 4.17 2.08
C ALA A 130 3.11 5.45 1.34
N ALA A 131 2.66 6.63 1.78
CA ALA A 131 3.04 7.90 1.17
C ALA A 131 4.54 8.21 1.34
N PHE A 132 5.11 7.83 2.49
CA PHE A 132 6.54 7.99 2.74
C PHE A 132 7.38 7.03 1.87
N ILE A 133 6.98 5.76 1.77
CA ILE A 133 7.73 4.75 1.02
C ILE A 133 7.55 4.92 -0.48
N PHE A 134 6.32 5.08 -0.98
CA PHE A 134 6.03 5.29 -2.40
C PHE A 134 6.18 6.76 -2.82
N SER A 135 7.37 7.32 -2.60
CA SER A 135 7.68 8.69 -3.01
C SER A 135 7.43 8.88 -4.51
N TRP A 136 6.71 9.95 -4.86
CA TRP A 136 6.35 10.28 -6.25
C TRP A 136 7.56 10.47 -7.17
N ILE A 137 8.74 10.76 -6.61
CA ILE A 137 10.01 10.86 -7.34
C ILE A 137 10.36 9.53 -8.04
N MET A 138 9.97 8.40 -7.45
CA MET A 138 10.19 7.07 -8.03
C MET A 138 9.15 6.69 -9.10
N PHE A 139 8.08 7.49 -9.23
CA PHE A 139 6.97 7.26 -10.16
C PHE A 139 6.74 8.49 -11.05
N PRO A 140 7.75 8.91 -11.84
CA PRO A 140 7.62 10.08 -12.71
C PRO A 140 6.48 9.95 -13.71
N GLU A 141 6.12 8.74 -14.14
CA GLU A 141 5.00 8.45 -15.03
C GLU A 141 3.61 8.76 -14.43
N LEU A 142 3.54 8.91 -13.11
CA LEU A 142 2.34 9.31 -12.38
C LEU A 142 2.37 10.78 -11.96
N CYS A 143 3.41 11.54 -12.34
CA CYS A 143 3.49 12.96 -12.09
C CYS A 143 2.90 13.77 -13.24
N ILE A 144 2.55 15.02 -12.95
CA ILE A 144 2.13 16.00 -13.96
C ILE A 144 3.01 17.24 -13.84
N SER A 145 3.13 17.99 -14.93
CA SER A 145 3.75 19.31 -14.88
C SER A 145 2.91 20.25 -14.02
N ASP A 146 3.56 21.10 -13.23
CA ASP A 146 2.87 22.03 -12.33
C ASP A 146 1.90 22.92 -13.15
N PRO A 147 0.59 22.92 -12.83
CA PRO A 147 -0.40 23.70 -13.59
C PRO A 147 -0.20 25.22 -13.47
N LEU A 148 0.56 25.69 -12.47
CA LEU A 148 1.00 27.08 -12.36
C LEU A 148 2.32 27.35 -13.10
N LEU A 149 2.90 26.36 -13.77
CA LEU A 149 4.16 26.44 -14.51
C LEU A 149 5.30 26.98 -13.64
N LYS A 150 5.31 26.62 -12.36
CA LYS A 150 6.41 26.98 -11.46
C LYS A 150 7.70 26.36 -11.99
N PRO A 151 8.79 27.16 -12.10
CA PRO A 151 10.03 26.67 -12.65
C PRO A 151 10.62 25.55 -11.78
N MET A 152 11.32 24.63 -12.42
CA MET A 152 12.14 23.64 -11.74
C MET A 152 13.41 24.29 -11.17
N ASP A 153 13.88 23.79 -10.03
CA ASP A 153 15.10 24.30 -9.40
C ASP A 153 16.28 24.22 -10.38
N GLY A 154 16.93 25.35 -10.62
CA GLY A 154 18.06 25.46 -11.54
C GLY A 154 17.72 25.44 -13.04
N ARG A 155 16.44 25.27 -13.43
CA ARG A 155 15.99 25.27 -14.85
C ARG A 155 14.72 26.10 -15.02
N PRO A 156 14.83 27.44 -15.19
CA PRO A 156 13.67 28.33 -15.22
C PRO A 156 12.77 28.16 -16.45
N HIS A 157 13.25 27.47 -17.49
CA HIS A 157 12.50 27.23 -18.72
C HIS A 157 11.63 25.96 -18.68
N LEU A 158 11.77 25.14 -17.63
CA LEU A 158 11.03 23.89 -17.47
C LEU A 158 10.11 23.99 -16.23
N ALA A 159 8.85 23.61 -16.39
CA ALA A 159 7.94 23.47 -15.26
C ALA A 159 8.36 22.26 -14.43
N ARG A 160 8.33 22.40 -13.09
CA ARG A 160 8.59 21.27 -12.20
C ARG A 160 7.48 20.22 -12.31
N ASP A 161 7.84 18.96 -12.10
CA ASP A 161 6.88 17.87 -11.96
C ASP A 161 6.36 17.79 -10.52
N ILE A 162 5.08 17.47 -10.39
CA ILE A 162 4.39 17.35 -9.11
C ILE A 162 3.59 16.05 -9.05
N PRO A 163 3.35 15.50 -7.84
CA PRO A 163 2.50 14.32 -7.69
C PRO A 163 1.09 14.60 -8.20
N SER A 164 0.53 13.67 -8.97
CA SER A 164 -0.84 13.77 -9.46
C SER A 164 -1.83 13.01 -8.56
N LEU A 165 -3.13 13.22 -8.81
CA LEU A 165 -4.18 12.39 -8.20
C LEU A 165 -4.08 10.91 -8.61
N ARG A 166 -3.41 10.57 -9.72
CA ARG A 166 -3.16 9.16 -10.10
C ARG A 166 -2.14 8.52 -9.16
N TRP A 167 -1.07 9.25 -8.83
CA TRP A 167 -0.10 8.82 -7.82
C TRP A 167 -0.80 8.62 -6.47
N ALA A 168 -1.61 9.58 -6.02
CA ALA A 168 -2.36 9.43 -4.77
C ALA A 168 -3.28 8.21 -4.76
N LYS A 169 -4.03 7.97 -5.84
CA LYS A 169 -4.86 6.76 -5.99
C LYS A 169 -4.04 5.48 -5.88
N MET A 170 -2.87 5.44 -6.54
CA MET A 170 -1.98 4.29 -6.52
C MET A 170 -1.47 4.01 -5.10
N VAL A 171 -1.01 5.02 -4.36
CA VAL A 171 -0.56 4.87 -2.97
C VAL A 171 -1.67 4.32 -2.07
N LEU A 172 -2.87 4.92 -2.13
CA LEU A 172 -4.02 4.47 -1.33
C LEU A 172 -4.46 3.06 -1.69
N TYR A 173 -4.43 2.71 -2.97
CA TYR A 173 -4.75 1.35 -3.41
C TYR A 173 -3.78 0.33 -2.81
N ARG A 174 -2.47 0.59 -2.89
CA ARG A 174 -1.44 -0.31 -2.35
C ARG A 174 -1.54 -0.47 -0.84
N ASP A 175 -1.74 0.62 -0.09
CA ASP A 175 -1.96 0.58 1.36
C ASP A 175 -3.17 -0.30 1.71
N ASN A 176 -4.29 -0.13 1.00
CA ASN A 176 -5.48 -0.94 1.19
C ASN A 176 -5.27 -2.43 0.87
N VAL A 177 -4.49 -2.75 -0.16
CA VAL A 177 -4.17 -4.14 -0.52
C VAL A 177 -3.31 -4.79 0.57
N VAL A 178 -2.26 -4.12 1.05
CA VAL A 178 -1.42 -4.65 2.14
C VAL A 178 -2.22 -4.86 3.41
N ARG A 179 -3.03 -3.86 3.82
CA ARG A 179 -3.96 -4.02 4.95
C ARG A 179 -4.92 -5.19 4.74
N GLY A 180 -5.39 -5.36 3.52
CA GLY A 180 -6.28 -6.45 3.13
C GLY A 180 -5.63 -7.82 3.31
N ILE A 181 -4.38 -8.00 2.86
CA ILE A 181 -3.62 -9.25 3.04
C ILE A 181 -3.46 -9.57 4.53
N LEU A 182 -3.01 -8.59 5.33
CA LEU A 182 -2.84 -8.77 6.77
C LEU A 182 -4.16 -9.06 7.48
N THR A 183 -5.27 -8.46 7.01
CA THR A 183 -6.60 -8.76 7.53
C THR A 183 -7.02 -10.18 7.19
N CYS A 184 -6.78 -10.66 5.97
CA CYS A 184 -7.05 -12.05 5.59
C CYS A 184 -6.28 -13.04 6.48
N LEU A 185 -4.99 -12.81 6.70
CA LEU A 185 -4.19 -13.63 7.62
C LEU A 185 -4.73 -13.61 9.06
N ALA A 186 -5.05 -12.41 9.56
CA ALA A 186 -5.59 -12.27 10.91
C ALA A 186 -6.97 -12.93 11.09
N LEU A 187 -7.79 -13.00 10.04
CA LEU A 187 -9.07 -13.71 10.04
C LEU A 187 -8.92 -15.23 10.07
N GLU A 188 -7.75 -15.76 9.71
CA GLU A 188 -7.43 -17.18 9.84
C GLU A 188 -6.62 -17.47 11.12
N GLY A 189 -6.48 -16.47 12.00
CA GLY A 189 -5.71 -16.58 13.25
C GLY A 189 -4.20 -16.43 13.07
N LEU A 190 -3.73 -16.23 11.84
CA LEU A 190 -2.32 -16.06 11.49
C LEU A 190 -1.91 -14.60 11.70
N ARG A 191 -1.70 -14.22 12.96
CA ARG A 191 -1.35 -12.84 13.32
C ARG A 191 0.11 -12.54 13.03
N VAL A 192 0.39 -11.26 12.77
CA VAL A 192 1.73 -10.70 12.63
C VAL A 192 1.81 -9.35 13.35
N PRO A 193 3.02 -8.87 13.70
CA PRO A 193 3.21 -7.54 14.27
C PRO A 193 2.60 -6.43 13.42
N ARG A 194 2.19 -5.33 14.05
CA ARG A 194 1.57 -4.20 13.36
C ARG A 194 2.52 -3.57 12.33
N GLU A 195 3.81 -3.60 12.63
CA GLU A 195 4.91 -3.06 11.86
C GLU A 195 5.12 -3.81 10.53
N THR A 196 4.69 -5.08 10.44
CA THR A 196 4.74 -5.88 9.22
C THR A 196 4.02 -5.20 8.05
N HIS A 197 3.01 -4.36 8.34
CA HIS A 197 2.39 -3.49 7.34
C HIS A 197 3.41 -2.63 6.59
N THR A 198 4.31 -1.97 7.32
CA THR A 198 5.35 -1.10 6.73
C THR A 198 6.36 -1.94 5.95
N THR A 199 6.74 -3.10 6.48
CA THR A 199 7.64 -4.05 5.82
C THR A 199 7.07 -4.53 4.48
N LEU A 200 5.79 -4.89 4.41
CA LEU A 200 5.14 -5.31 3.17
C LEU A 200 5.01 -4.18 2.14
N ILE A 201 4.84 -2.94 2.57
CA ILE A 201 4.88 -1.78 1.68
C ILE A 201 6.28 -1.61 1.08
N LYS A 202 7.34 -1.73 1.89
CA LYS A 202 8.73 -1.71 1.40
C LYS A 202 8.99 -2.87 0.43
N TYR A 203 8.46 -4.06 0.75
CA TYR A 203 8.56 -5.23 -0.11
C TYR A 203 7.88 -5.02 -1.46
N TRP A 204 6.66 -4.46 -1.48
CA TRP A 204 6.00 -4.13 -2.75
C TRP A 204 6.85 -3.17 -3.58
N LEU A 205 7.42 -2.12 -2.98
CA LEU A 205 8.33 -1.24 -3.70
C LEU A 205 9.52 -2.02 -4.30
N LEU A 206 10.12 -2.95 -3.53
CA LEU A 206 11.20 -3.82 -4.00
C LEU A 206 10.79 -4.67 -5.21
N MET A 207 9.58 -5.23 -5.22
CA MET A 207 9.03 -6.00 -6.35
C MET A 207 9.00 -5.17 -7.65
N GLU A 208 8.80 -3.85 -7.56
CA GLU A 208 8.71 -2.94 -8.71
C GLU A 208 10.06 -2.39 -9.17
N ILE A 209 11.14 -2.59 -8.42
CA ILE A 209 12.49 -2.21 -8.85
C ILE A 209 12.93 -3.16 -9.97
N ARG A 210 13.39 -2.57 -11.07
CA ARG A 210 13.61 -3.25 -12.35
C ARG A 210 14.97 -3.89 -12.53
N THR A 211 15.93 -3.56 -11.68
CA THR A 211 17.32 -4.01 -11.82
C THR A 211 17.83 -4.58 -10.50
N THR A 212 18.66 -5.61 -10.61
CA THR A 212 19.23 -6.36 -9.49
C THR A 212 20.11 -5.45 -8.64
N ALA A 213 20.93 -4.61 -9.28
CA ALA A 213 21.80 -3.66 -8.59
C ALA A 213 21.01 -2.67 -7.72
N MET A 214 19.87 -2.17 -8.19
CA MET A 214 19.03 -1.25 -7.42
C MET A 214 18.29 -1.97 -6.29
N ARG A 215 17.80 -3.20 -6.53
CA ARG A 215 17.21 -4.05 -5.48
C ARG A 215 18.20 -4.31 -4.35
N GLN A 216 19.43 -4.67 -4.71
CA GLN A 216 20.50 -4.93 -3.76
C GLN A 216 20.91 -3.67 -2.98
N ALA A 217 21.05 -2.52 -3.66
CA ALA A 217 21.33 -1.26 -2.99
C ALA A 217 20.23 -0.88 -1.99
N PHE A 218 18.97 -1.01 -2.40
CA PHE A 218 17.80 -0.74 -1.56
C PHE A 218 17.73 -1.65 -0.32
N LEU A 219 18.02 -2.94 -0.47
CA LEU A 219 18.03 -3.90 0.63
C LEU A 219 19.25 -3.75 1.55
N SER A 220 20.40 -3.39 1.02
CA SER A 220 21.63 -3.24 1.79
C SER A 220 21.64 -2.02 2.73
N ASP A 221 20.77 -1.04 2.47
CA ASP A 221 20.66 0.15 3.32
C ASP A 221 19.86 -0.15 4.59
N SER A 222 20.57 -0.24 5.72
CA SER A 222 19.99 -0.51 7.04
C SER A 222 19.05 0.59 7.56
N LYS A 223 19.10 1.80 6.98
CA LYS A 223 18.15 2.88 7.30
C LYS A 223 16.79 2.66 6.65
N ILE A 224 16.77 1.98 5.50
CA ILE A 224 15.55 1.66 4.77
C ILE A 224 15.00 0.32 5.25
N TRP A 225 15.84 -0.71 5.23
CA TRP A 225 15.54 -2.06 5.70
C TRP A 225 16.26 -2.34 7.00
N THR A 226 15.56 -2.23 8.11
CA THR A 226 16.10 -2.60 9.42
C THR A 226 16.14 -4.12 9.58
N ASP A 227 16.94 -4.62 10.52
CA ASP A 227 16.99 -6.05 10.82
C ASP A 227 15.62 -6.57 11.28
N THR A 228 14.88 -5.75 12.01
CA THR A 228 13.50 -6.03 12.42
C THR A 228 12.57 -6.18 11.21
N ASP A 229 12.71 -5.35 10.16
CA ASP A 229 11.92 -5.50 8.94
C ASP A 229 12.16 -6.86 8.28
N ILE A 230 13.41 -7.32 8.23
CA ILE A 230 13.75 -8.62 7.64
C ILE A 230 13.15 -9.75 8.47
N ILE A 231 13.24 -9.69 9.80
CA ILE A 231 12.62 -10.68 10.70
C ILE A 231 11.10 -10.70 10.53
N PHE A 232 10.44 -9.53 10.47
CA PHE A 232 8.99 -9.44 10.25
C PHE A 232 8.56 -9.94 8.87
N PHE A 233 9.40 -9.73 7.85
CA PHE A 233 9.13 -10.29 6.53
C PHE A 233 9.20 -11.82 6.56
N GLN A 234 10.20 -12.40 7.23
CA GLN A 234 10.34 -13.84 7.36
C GLN A 234 9.21 -14.46 8.19
N LEU A 235 8.79 -13.81 9.28
CA LEU A 235 7.58 -14.20 10.01
C LEU A 235 6.35 -14.18 9.09
N PHE A 236 6.21 -13.15 8.26
CA PHE A 236 5.13 -13.08 7.29
C PHE A 236 5.17 -14.24 6.27
N LEU A 237 6.34 -14.62 5.77
CA LEU A 237 6.48 -15.79 4.88
C LEU A 237 5.99 -17.07 5.56
N VAL A 238 6.45 -17.35 6.78
CA VAL A 238 5.99 -18.52 7.54
C VAL A 238 4.49 -18.51 7.76
N LYS A 239 3.91 -17.36 8.12
CA LYS A 239 2.45 -17.24 8.28
C LYS A 239 1.71 -17.43 6.95
N LEU A 240 2.26 -16.96 5.85
CA LEU A 240 1.65 -17.15 4.54
C LEU A 240 1.72 -18.62 4.09
N ASP A 241 2.82 -19.31 4.37
CA ASP A 241 2.99 -20.74 4.10
C ASP A 241 2.00 -21.57 4.92
N MET A 242 1.84 -21.26 6.21
CA MET A 242 0.82 -21.88 7.07
C MET A 242 -0.62 -21.65 6.60
N LEU A 243 -0.87 -20.63 5.76
CA LEU A 243 -2.18 -20.41 5.17
C LEU A 243 -2.42 -21.31 3.95
N PHE A 244 -1.38 -21.55 3.14
CA PHE A 244 -1.48 -22.39 1.95
C PHE A 244 -1.21 -23.88 2.21
N GLN A 245 -0.62 -24.19 3.36
CA GLN A 245 -0.37 -25.55 3.82
C GLN A 245 -0.74 -25.70 5.29
N ASP A 246 -1.44 -26.79 5.60
CA ASP A 246 -1.62 -27.21 6.98
C ASP A 246 -0.27 -27.70 7.55
N PRO A 247 0.31 -27.05 8.56
CA PRO A 247 1.61 -27.42 9.12
C PRO A 247 1.59 -28.77 9.85
N VAL A 248 0.42 -29.28 10.22
CA VAL A 248 0.25 -30.55 10.94
C VAL A 248 -0.03 -31.69 9.95
N LEU A 249 -0.97 -31.49 9.04
CA LEU A 249 -1.38 -32.53 8.07
C LEU A 249 -0.46 -32.57 6.84
N GLY A 250 0.29 -31.51 6.58
CA GLY A 250 1.14 -31.39 5.41
C GLY A 250 0.38 -31.22 4.08
N SER A 251 -0.94 -31.10 4.12
CA SER A 251 -1.77 -30.87 2.93
C SER A 251 -1.68 -29.40 2.49
N GLY A 252 -1.24 -29.15 1.26
CA GLY A 252 -1.19 -27.82 0.66
C GLY A 252 -0.05 -27.62 -0.34
N MET A 253 0.16 -26.36 -0.75
CA MET A 253 1.18 -25.98 -1.74
C MET A 253 2.02 -24.80 -1.22
N CYS A 254 3.08 -25.08 -0.45
CA CYS A 254 3.96 -24.03 0.08
C CYS A 254 4.62 -23.18 -1.03
N GLU A 255 5.00 -23.80 -2.15
CA GLU A 255 5.63 -23.11 -3.27
C GLU A 255 4.71 -22.05 -3.92
N LEU A 256 3.41 -22.11 -3.66
CA LEU A 256 2.45 -21.11 -4.12
C LEU A 256 2.74 -19.74 -3.50
N SER A 257 3.16 -19.67 -2.23
CA SER A 257 3.50 -18.41 -1.59
C SER A 257 4.66 -17.72 -2.33
N HIS A 258 5.69 -18.49 -2.65
CA HIS A 258 6.88 -18.04 -3.36
C HIS A 258 6.54 -17.57 -4.77
N LEU A 259 5.74 -18.34 -5.52
CA LEU A 259 5.25 -17.95 -6.84
C LEU A 259 4.49 -16.62 -6.80
N LEU A 260 3.57 -16.46 -5.84
CA LEU A 260 2.75 -15.26 -5.71
C LEU A 260 3.55 -14.02 -5.29
N LEU A 261 4.57 -14.21 -4.45
CA LEU A 261 5.45 -13.14 -4.00
C LEU A 261 6.52 -12.75 -5.04
N THR A 262 6.76 -13.61 -6.03
CA THR A 262 7.66 -13.32 -7.17
C THR A 262 7.00 -12.46 -8.25
N GLN A 263 5.66 -12.37 -8.26
CA GLN A 263 4.91 -11.55 -9.22
C GLN A 263 5.27 -10.05 -9.12
N LYS A 264 4.83 -9.23 -10.09
CA LYS A 264 5.08 -7.77 -10.09
C LYS A 264 4.29 -7.00 -9.01
N SER A 265 3.29 -7.61 -8.38
CA SER A 265 2.39 -6.94 -7.45
C SER A 265 1.76 -7.88 -6.44
N LEU A 266 1.58 -7.40 -5.20
CA LEU A 266 0.80 -8.08 -4.17
C LEU A 266 -0.73 -8.11 -4.43
N SER A 267 -1.21 -7.47 -5.50
CA SER A 267 -2.63 -7.46 -5.84
C SER A 267 -3.18 -8.84 -6.13
N LEU A 268 -2.39 -9.70 -6.81
CA LEU A 268 -2.80 -11.06 -7.14
C LEU A 268 -2.97 -11.89 -5.87
N LEU A 269 -1.95 -11.89 -5.00
CA LEU A 269 -2.01 -12.51 -3.68
C LEU A 269 -3.28 -12.07 -2.93
N TYR A 270 -3.52 -10.77 -2.82
CA TYR A 270 -4.72 -10.26 -2.14
C TYR A 270 -6.03 -10.74 -2.76
N ASN A 271 -6.12 -10.82 -4.10
CA ASN A 271 -7.33 -11.28 -4.77
C ASN A 271 -7.59 -12.78 -4.51
N ILE A 272 -6.54 -13.60 -4.48
CA ILE A 272 -6.61 -15.03 -4.14
C ILE A 272 -7.06 -15.19 -2.68
N LEU A 273 -6.40 -14.50 -1.74
CA LEU A 273 -6.76 -14.54 -0.31
C LEU A 273 -8.19 -14.07 -0.04
N LYS A 274 -8.73 -13.20 -0.89
CA LYS A 274 -10.11 -12.72 -0.79
C LYS A 274 -11.13 -13.64 -1.48
N GLY A 275 -10.67 -14.67 -2.19
CA GLY A 275 -11.50 -15.54 -3.02
C GLY A 275 -12.12 -14.84 -4.23
N LYS A 276 -11.49 -13.76 -4.71
CA LYS A 276 -11.92 -13.06 -5.95
C LYS A 276 -11.39 -13.73 -7.21
N THR A 277 -10.25 -14.39 -7.09
CA THR A 277 -9.59 -15.14 -8.14
C THR A 277 -9.45 -16.56 -7.62
N VAL A 278 -10.01 -17.51 -8.36
CA VAL A 278 -9.77 -18.94 -8.15
C VAL A 278 -8.64 -19.30 -9.12
N LEU A 279 -7.65 -20.04 -8.63
CA LEU A 279 -6.52 -20.49 -9.44
C LEU A 279 -6.80 -21.93 -9.88
N ASP A 280 -6.87 -22.13 -11.18
CA ASP A 280 -6.88 -23.46 -11.79
C ASP A 280 -5.45 -23.89 -12.19
N TYR A 281 -5.28 -25.16 -12.56
CA TYR A 281 -3.98 -25.69 -12.98
C TYR A 281 -3.42 -24.98 -14.22
N ASP A 282 -4.28 -24.59 -15.15
CA ASP A 282 -3.87 -23.86 -16.36
C ASP A 282 -3.36 -22.45 -16.01
N ASP A 283 -4.06 -21.75 -15.11
CA ASP A 283 -3.65 -20.42 -14.63
C ASP A 283 -2.32 -20.48 -13.87
N LEU A 284 -2.15 -21.52 -13.04
CA LEU A 284 -0.90 -21.76 -12.30
C LEU A 284 0.25 -22.08 -13.24
N THR A 285 0.01 -22.90 -14.27
CA THR A 285 0.99 -23.26 -15.29
C THR A 285 1.45 -22.03 -16.07
N ASP A 286 0.51 -21.23 -16.59
CA ASP A 286 0.82 -19.98 -17.29
C ASP A 286 1.66 -19.05 -16.40
N MET A 287 1.28 -18.91 -15.14
CA MET A 287 2.00 -18.09 -14.18
C MET A 287 3.39 -18.64 -13.88
N LEU A 288 3.54 -19.95 -13.67
CA LEU A 288 4.80 -20.62 -13.38
C LEU A 288 5.81 -20.37 -14.51
N ILE A 289 5.40 -20.63 -15.74
CA ILE A 289 6.25 -20.53 -16.94
C ILE A 289 6.65 -19.09 -17.21
N ARG A 290 5.75 -18.12 -17.02
CA ARG A 290 6.09 -16.69 -17.14
C ARG A 290 7.01 -16.20 -16.03
N THR A 291 7.03 -16.90 -14.90
CA THR A 291 7.75 -16.46 -13.71
C THR A 291 9.19 -16.94 -13.70
N TYR A 292 9.40 -18.25 -13.75
CA TYR A 292 10.70 -18.87 -13.60
C TYR A 292 11.37 -19.14 -14.95
N LEU A 293 12.70 -19.15 -14.96
CA LEU A 293 13.46 -19.56 -16.14
C LEU A 293 13.29 -21.07 -16.33
N MET A 294 13.32 -21.54 -17.58
CA MET A 294 13.19 -22.99 -17.87
C MET A 294 14.28 -23.82 -17.18
N ASP A 295 15.48 -23.26 -17.03
CA ASP A 295 16.59 -23.89 -16.29
C ASP A 295 16.28 -24.12 -14.80
N ASP A 296 15.32 -23.38 -14.23
CA ASP A 296 14.90 -23.51 -12.83
C ASP A 296 13.68 -24.47 -12.68
N LEU A 297 13.10 -24.96 -13.79
CA LEU A 297 11.95 -25.86 -13.81
C LEU A 297 12.38 -27.32 -14.08
N ASP A 298 11.66 -28.29 -13.50
CA ASP A 298 11.89 -29.72 -13.75
C ASP A 298 11.27 -30.18 -15.08
N THR A 299 11.90 -29.77 -16.18
CA THR A 299 11.51 -30.13 -17.55
C THR A 299 11.83 -31.59 -17.89
N ASP A 300 12.71 -32.24 -17.13
CA ASP A 300 13.04 -33.66 -17.31
C ASP A 300 11.84 -34.55 -16.89
N THR A 301 11.23 -34.26 -15.74
CA THR A 301 10.04 -34.98 -15.27
C THR A 301 8.77 -34.48 -15.97
N HIS A 302 8.69 -33.18 -16.25
CA HIS A 302 7.51 -32.51 -16.80
C HIS A 302 7.81 -31.88 -18.17
N THR A 303 8.08 -32.73 -19.15
CA THR A 303 8.43 -32.32 -20.54
C THR A 303 7.45 -31.36 -21.20
N TRP A 304 6.16 -31.41 -20.84
CA TRP A 304 5.11 -30.51 -21.33
C TRP A 304 5.35 -29.04 -20.95
N LEU A 305 6.21 -28.75 -19.96
CA LEU A 305 6.59 -27.38 -19.59
C LEU A 305 7.42 -26.69 -20.67
N ASP A 306 8.22 -27.44 -21.44
CA ASP A 306 9.12 -26.94 -22.50
C ASP A 306 8.48 -27.03 -23.91
N ASP A 307 7.15 -27.20 -23.98
CA ASP A 307 6.40 -27.23 -25.24
C ASP A 307 5.35 -26.11 -25.27
N GLU A 308 5.57 -25.09 -26.11
CA GLU A 308 4.65 -23.95 -26.33
C GLU A 308 3.22 -24.40 -26.68
N VAL A 309 3.07 -25.51 -27.41
CA VAL A 309 1.75 -26.01 -27.84
C VAL A 309 0.99 -26.63 -26.69
N GLU A 310 1.69 -27.35 -25.81
CA GLU A 310 1.08 -28.02 -24.67
C GLU A 310 0.82 -27.04 -23.51
N ASN A 311 1.75 -26.12 -23.25
CA ASN A 311 1.63 -25.15 -22.17
C ASN A 311 0.82 -23.89 -22.54
N GLY A 312 0.66 -23.58 -23.83
CA GLY A 312 -0.12 -22.45 -24.33
C GLY A 312 0.50 -21.07 -24.08
N VAL A 313 1.76 -21.01 -23.66
CA VAL A 313 2.49 -19.77 -23.33
C VAL A 313 3.56 -19.49 -24.39
N PRO A 314 3.55 -18.32 -25.04
CA PRO A 314 4.59 -17.98 -26.01
C PRO A 314 5.99 -17.96 -25.40
N GLU A 315 6.97 -18.54 -26.09
CA GLU A 315 8.38 -18.61 -25.65
C GLU A 315 8.95 -17.24 -25.28
N GLU A 316 8.53 -16.18 -25.98
CA GLU A 316 8.93 -14.78 -25.71
C GLU A 316 8.58 -14.31 -24.29
N SER A 317 7.64 -14.99 -23.63
CA SER A 317 7.15 -14.63 -22.30
C SER A 317 7.63 -15.55 -21.19
N TRP A 318 8.43 -16.57 -21.52
CA TRP A 318 8.99 -17.52 -20.56
C TRP A 318 10.03 -16.87 -19.64
N GLY A 319 9.88 -17.09 -18.33
CA GLY A 319 10.78 -16.56 -17.29
C GLY A 319 10.94 -15.05 -17.27
N LEU A 320 9.98 -14.31 -17.85
CA LEU A 320 10.06 -12.85 -17.98
C LEU A 320 10.14 -12.16 -16.62
N MET A 321 9.54 -12.73 -15.57
CA MET A 321 9.57 -12.14 -14.22
C MET A 321 10.96 -12.18 -13.56
N CYS A 322 11.76 -13.19 -13.89
CA CYS A 322 13.14 -13.36 -13.43
C CYS A 322 14.18 -12.69 -14.35
N ARG A 323 13.75 -11.78 -15.24
CA ARG A 323 14.65 -10.96 -16.08
C ARG A 323 14.56 -9.49 -15.72
N GLU A 324 15.71 -8.81 -15.72
CA GLU A 324 15.78 -7.37 -15.49
C GLU A 324 14.89 -6.62 -16.48
N GLN A 325 14.21 -5.58 -15.98
CA GLN A 325 13.24 -4.77 -16.73
C GLN A 325 12.04 -5.56 -17.27
N TRP A 326 11.95 -6.86 -16.97
CA TRP A 326 10.95 -7.77 -17.53
C TRP A 326 10.94 -7.76 -19.05
N CYS A 327 12.13 -7.84 -19.65
CA CYS A 327 12.32 -8.01 -21.08
C CYS A 327 13.12 -9.28 -21.36
N THR A 328 12.97 -9.82 -22.57
CA THR A 328 13.65 -11.03 -23.04
C THR A 328 15.17 -10.92 -22.96
N ASP A 329 15.70 -9.75 -23.30
CA ASP A 329 17.15 -9.46 -23.32
C ASP A 329 17.70 -9.07 -21.95
N GLY A 330 16.85 -9.01 -20.92
CA GLY A 330 17.24 -8.68 -19.56
C GLY A 330 18.14 -9.76 -18.95
N ALA A 331 19.12 -9.32 -18.16
CA ALA A 331 19.92 -10.23 -17.33
C ALA A 331 19.04 -10.95 -16.30
N ARG A 332 19.48 -12.12 -15.80
CA ARG A 332 18.79 -12.83 -14.70
C ARG A 332 18.71 -11.91 -13.48
N MET A 333 17.53 -11.84 -12.90
CA MET A 333 17.20 -11.07 -11.71
C MET A 333 16.56 -12.00 -10.69
N GLU A 334 17.16 -12.08 -9.51
CA GLU A 334 16.64 -12.94 -8.45
C GLU A 334 15.25 -12.45 -7.96
N PRO A 335 14.36 -13.40 -7.58
CA PRO A 335 13.09 -13.07 -6.95
C PRO A 335 13.25 -12.14 -5.76
N ALA A 336 12.36 -11.16 -5.64
CA ALA A 336 12.44 -10.17 -4.57
C ALA A 336 12.37 -10.82 -3.18
N VAL A 337 11.58 -11.89 -3.03
CA VAL A 337 11.44 -12.69 -1.81
C VAL A 337 12.78 -13.33 -1.41
N ASP A 338 13.47 -13.96 -2.35
CA ASP A 338 14.78 -14.58 -2.11
C ASP A 338 15.84 -13.55 -1.76
N MET A 339 15.82 -12.38 -2.41
CA MET A 339 16.74 -11.30 -2.08
C MET A 339 16.61 -10.82 -0.62
N VAL A 340 15.38 -10.76 -0.08
CA VAL A 340 15.18 -10.41 1.34
C VAL A 340 15.73 -11.50 2.26
N THR A 341 15.50 -12.78 1.91
CA THR A 341 16.03 -13.92 2.66
C THR A 341 17.56 -13.95 2.65
N MET A 342 18.18 -13.76 1.49
CA MET A 342 19.63 -13.67 1.33
C MET A 342 20.22 -12.51 2.12
N GLU A 343 19.56 -11.34 2.16
CA GLU A 343 20.02 -10.20 2.96
C GLU A 343 19.96 -10.53 4.47
N GLY A 344 18.95 -11.25 4.94
CA GLY A 344 18.88 -11.74 6.31
C GLY A 344 20.03 -12.69 6.68
N ILE A 345 20.42 -13.57 5.76
CA ILE A 345 21.58 -14.45 5.91
C ILE A 345 22.86 -13.62 5.97
N LYS A 346 23.03 -12.68 5.03
CA LYS A 346 24.21 -11.81 4.94
C LYS A 346 24.43 -10.97 6.19
N ARG A 347 23.35 -10.54 6.85
CA ARG A 347 23.40 -9.80 8.12
C ARG A 347 23.57 -10.68 9.35
N GLY A 348 23.57 -12.00 9.20
CA GLY A 348 23.74 -12.94 10.31
C GLY A 348 22.56 -12.97 11.28
N LEU A 349 21.34 -12.72 10.81
CA LEU A 349 20.15 -12.69 11.68
C LEU A 349 19.75 -14.07 12.21
N HIS A 350 20.27 -15.14 11.61
CA HIS A 350 20.03 -16.54 12.00
C HIS A 350 18.54 -16.85 12.21
N VAL A 351 17.71 -16.40 11.26
CA VAL A 351 16.24 -16.44 11.34
C VAL A 351 15.69 -17.85 11.58
N HIS A 352 16.38 -18.89 11.08
CA HIS A 352 16.03 -20.30 11.32
C HIS A 352 15.87 -20.65 12.80
N LYS A 353 16.56 -19.96 13.72
CA LYS A 353 16.45 -20.20 15.17
C LYS A 353 15.08 -19.82 15.73
N TRP A 354 14.38 -18.91 15.05
CA TRP A 354 13.09 -18.36 15.45
C TRP A 354 11.92 -19.04 14.75
N LEU A 355 12.14 -20.13 14.00
CA LEU A 355 11.10 -20.76 13.20
C LEU A 355 9.90 -21.24 14.04
N LEU A 356 10.18 -21.87 15.19
CA LEU A 356 9.13 -22.29 16.13
C LEU A 356 8.40 -21.08 16.71
N ASP A 357 9.12 -20.03 17.07
CA ASP A 357 8.54 -18.79 17.59
C ASP A 357 7.64 -18.15 16.52
N PHE A 358 8.04 -18.18 15.24
CA PHE A 358 7.23 -17.66 14.15
C PHE A 358 5.95 -18.45 13.93
N MET A 359 6.02 -19.78 14.00
CA MET A 359 4.82 -20.62 13.90
C MET A 359 3.86 -20.35 15.06
N LEU A 360 4.37 -20.23 16.29
CA LEU A 360 3.56 -20.01 17.49
C LEU A 360 3.13 -18.56 17.71
N TYR A 361 3.77 -17.60 17.05
CA TYR A 361 3.50 -16.17 17.23
C TYR A 361 2.01 -15.84 17.00
N GLY A 362 1.42 -15.13 17.95
CA GLY A 362 0.05 -14.62 17.84
C GLY A 362 -1.05 -15.64 18.07
N PHE A 363 -0.72 -16.85 18.55
CA PHE A 363 -1.69 -17.84 19.04
C PHE A 363 -1.92 -17.77 20.54
N MET A 364 -0.91 -17.35 21.31
CA MET A 364 -1.01 -17.12 22.76
C MET A 364 -0.85 -15.63 23.06
N ASP A 365 -1.50 -15.18 24.11
CA ASP A 365 -1.30 -13.86 24.68
C ASP A 365 -0.15 -13.89 25.68
N ASP A 366 0.84 -13.02 25.50
CA ASP A 366 2.06 -13.01 26.31
C ASP A 366 1.80 -12.60 27.76
N GLU A 367 0.72 -11.86 28.03
CA GLU A 367 0.37 -11.39 29.39
C GLU A 367 -0.47 -12.40 30.17
N THR A 368 -1.44 -13.03 29.51
CA THR A 368 -2.39 -13.96 30.15
C THR A 368 -1.98 -15.43 30.03
N GLU A 369 -1.03 -15.74 29.14
CA GLU A 369 -0.65 -17.11 28.75
C GLU A 369 -1.83 -17.94 28.20
N GLU A 370 -2.94 -17.28 27.86
CA GLU A 370 -4.13 -17.91 27.30
C GLU A 370 -4.08 -17.92 25.76
N ASN A 371 -4.75 -18.91 25.17
CA ASN A 371 -4.91 -18.96 23.72
C ASN A 371 -5.79 -17.80 23.26
N LEU A 372 -5.30 -17.05 22.28
CA LEU A 372 -6.07 -15.97 21.68
C LEU A 372 -7.18 -16.54 20.80
N PRO A 373 -8.42 -16.03 20.91
CA PRO A 373 -9.51 -16.46 20.05
C PRO A 373 -9.22 -16.12 18.59
N CYS A 374 -9.39 -17.10 17.71
CA CYS A 374 -9.31 -16.89 16.27
C CYS A 374 -10.67 -16.35 15.75
N PRO A 375 -10.72 -15.18 15.09
CA PRO A 375 -11.93 -14.73 14.42
C PRO A 375 -12.38 -15.80 13.42
N ARG A 376 -13.63 -16.27 13.49
CA ARG A 376 -14.15 -17.25 12.51
C ARG A 376 -15.13 -16.57 11.58
N LYS A 377 -14.94 -16.79 10.28
CA LYS A 377 -15.92 -16.45 9.26
C LYS A 377 -16.57 -17.74 8.76
N TRP A 378 -17.70 -18.09 9.34
CA TRP A 378 -18.45 -19.28 8.93
C TRP A 378 -18.86 -19.17 7.45
N ARG A 379 -18.68 -20.23 6.65
CA ARG A 379 -19.01 -20.24 5.21
C ARG A 379 -20.45 -19.80 4.93
N ALA A 380 -21.38 -20.07 5.86
CA ALA A 380 -22.79 -19.69 5.76
C ALA A 380 -23.07 -18.23 6.17
N ASP A 381 -22.31 -17.66 7.12
CA ASP A 381 -22.56 -16.33 7.68
C ASP A 381 -21.54 -15.30 7.20
N LYS A 382 -22.02 -14.20 6.62
CA LYS A 382 -21.16 -13.07 6.23
C LYS A 382 -20.56 -12.30 7.42
N LYS A 383 -20.92 -12.65 8.65
CA LYS A 383 -20.46 -11.97 9.87
C LYS A 383 -19.26 -12.71 10.46
N VAL A 384 -18.20 -11.96 10.75
CA VAL A 384 -17.06 -12.46 11.51
C VAL A 384 -17.49 -12.57 12.97
N VAL A 385 -17.40 -13.76 13.55
CA VAL A 385 -17.67 -14.01 14.97
C VAL A 385 -16.35 -14.33 15.63
N VAL A 386 -16.00 -13.59 16.68
CA VAL A 386 -14.81 -13.89 17.50
C VAL A 386 -15.29 -14.68 18.71
N PRO A 387 -14.87 -15.94 18.88
CA PRO A 387 -15.15 -16.72 20.08
C PRO A 387 -14.60 -16.01 21.33
N SER A 388 -15.19 -16.27 22.50
CA SER A 388 -14.69 -15.73 23.77
C SER A 388 -13.40 -16.39 24.22
N GLU A 389 -13.20 -17.66 23.88
CA GLU A 389 -12.04 -18.46 24.27
C GLU A 389 -11.24 -18.89 23.04
N GLY A 390 -9.92 -18.95 23.19
CA GLY A 390 -9.02 -19.52 22.20
C GLY A 390 -9.21 -21.01 22.01
N TRP A 391 -8.92 -21.49 20.81
CA TRP A 391 -8.89 -22.91 20.52
C TRP A 391 -7.50 -23.49 20.79
N PRO A 392 -7.36 -24.71 21.34
CA PRO A 392 -8.44 -25.55 21.87
C PRO A 392 -8.97 -25.05 23.21
N ALA A 393 -10.27 -25.22 23.44
CA ALA A 393 -10.90 -24.92 24.73
C ALA A 393 -10.31 -25.78 25.85
N GLU A 394 -10.31 -25.28 27.08
CA GLU A 394 -9.66 -25.95 28.22
C GLU A 394 -10.22 -27.38 28.46
N SER A 395 -11.53 -27.56 28.29
CA SER A 395 -12.20 -28.86 28.42
C SER A 395 -11.71 -29.88 27.39
N LEU A 396 -11.59 -29.44 26.13
CA LEU A 396 -11.07 -30.28 25.04
C LEU A 396 -9.60 -30.62 25.28
N ARG A 397 -8.79 -29.66 25.77
CA ARG A 397 -7.39 -29.89 26.10
C ARG A 397 -7.23 -30.96 27.16
N LYS A 398 -8.00 -30.88 28.25
CA LYS A 398 -8.02 -31.90 29.32
C LYS A 398 -8.41 -33.27 28.78
N GLN A 399 -9.47 -33.34 27.98
CA GLN A 399 -9.92 -34.59 27.38
C GLN A 399 -8.85 -35.23 26.47
N VAL A 400 -8.17 -34.43 25.65
CA VAL A 400 -7.10 -34.93 24.77
C VAL A 400 -5.90 -35.41 25.58
N ILE A 401 -5.52 -34.70 26.65
CA ILE A 401 -4.44 -35.11 27.55
C ILE A 401 -4.79 -36.44 28.23
N GLU A 402 -6.00 -36.57 28.79
CA GLU A 402 -6.47 -37.83 29.39
C GLU A 402 -6.43 -38.99 28.38
N THR A 403 -6.88 -38.74 27.15
CA THR A 403 -6.85 -39.75 26.08
C THR A 403 -5.42 -40.15 25.68
N LEU A 404 -4.48 -39.21 25.72
CA LEU A 404 -3.07 -39.48 25.43
C LEU A 404 -2.40 -40.21 26.59
N ASP A 405 -2.68 -39.84 27.84
CA ASP A 405 -2.16 -40.49 29.04
C ASP A 405 -2.61 -41.95 29.11
N ASP A 406 -3.89 -42.22 28.79
CA ASP A 406 -4.43 -43.59 28.66
C ASP A 406 -3.74 -44.38 27.54
N ARG A 407 -3.38 -43.72 26.43
CA ARG A 407 -2.75 -44.36 25.27
C ARG A 407 -1.27 -44.66 25.48
N PHE A 408 -0.58 -43.84 26.28
CA PHE A 408 0.86 -43.95 26.52
C PHE A 408 1.21 -44.52 27.90
N ASP A 409 0.21 -44.94 28.68
CA ASP A 409 0.38 -45.63 29.98
C ASP A 409 1.21 -44.82 30.99
N VAL A 410 1.11 -43.49 30.91
CA VAL A 410 1.86 -42.55 31.77
C VAL A 410 1.14 -42.34 33.12
N GLY A 411 -0.10 -42.82 33.24
CA GLY A 411 -0.96 -42.61 34.41
C GLY A 411 -0.97 -43.70 35.48
N SER A 412 -0.32 -44.87 35.29
CA SER A 412 -0.29 -45.90 36.33
C SER A 412 1.00 -45.83 37.14
N GLU A 413 1.02 -45.02 38.21
CA GLU A 413 1.84 -45.41 39.36
C GLU A 413 1.35 -46.80 39.82
N PRO A 414 2.24 -47.79 40.03
CA PRO A 414 1.83 -49.12 40.43
C PRO A 414 1.40 -49.09 41.90
N GLU A 415 0.16 -48.71 42.18
CA GLU A 415 -0.49 -49.12 43.41
C GLU A 415 -0.70 -50.63 43.34
N GLY A 416 -0.01 -51.34 44.23
CA GLY A 416 0.13 -52.78 44.19
C GLY A 416 -1.19 -53.54 44.35
N GLY A 417 -1.21 -54.75 43.77
CA GLY A 417 -2.03 -55.84 44.28
C GLY A 417 -2.94 -56.52 43.28
N SER A 418 -2.45 -57.66 42.77
CA SER A 418 -3.19 -58.89 42.45
C SER A 418 -4.30 -58.88 41.40
N GLY A 419 -4.05 -59.64 40.33
CA GLY A 419 -4.91 -60.78 40.00
C GLY A 419 -5.74 -60.70 38.73
N ASP A 420 -5.31 -61.50 37.75
CA ASP A 420 -6.07 -62.16 36.68
C ASP A 420 -6.58 -61.36 35.47
N GLY A 421 -6.40 -62.00 34.30
CA GLY A 421 -7.35 -61.90 33.20
C GLY A 421 -6.79 -61.30 31.91
N VAL A 422 -6.02 -62.10 31.17
CA VAL A 422 -5.80 -61.88 29.74
C VAL A 422 -7.15 -61.92 29.02
N ASP A 423 -7.53 -60.85 28.32
CA ASP A 423 -8.33 -60.96 27.11
C ASP A 423 -7.91 -59.92 26.07
N ARG A 424 -7.23 -60.44 25.04
CA ARG A 424 -6.94 -59.75 23.78
C ARG A 424 -8.25 -59.64 23.00
N ALA A 425 -8.85 -58.45 22.97
CA ALA A 425 -9.83 -58.10 21.95
C ALA A 425 -9.14 -57.30 20.84
N VAL A 426 -8.85 -57.99 19.74
CA VAL A 426 -8.61 -57.39 18.43
C VAL A 426 -9.93 -56.82 17.94
N LEU A 427 -10.03 -55.49 17.83
CA LEU A 427 -11.04 -54.78 17.04
C LEU A 427 -10.27 -53.65 16.35
N GLY A 428 -10.02 -53.73 15.06
CA GLY A 428 -11.05 -53.49 14.06
C GLY A 428 -11.10 -51.99 13.82
N LEU A 429 -10.11 -51.47 13.07
CA LEU A 429 -10.12 -50.10 12.57
C LEU A 429 -11.22 -50.01 11.52
N ASP A 430 -12.46 -49.81 11.97
CA ASP A 430 -13.51 -49.22 11.15
C ASP A 430 -13.13 -47.74 10.96
N ALA A 431 -12.42 -47.50 9.87
CA ALA A 431 -12.37 -46.21 9.23
C ALA A 431 -13.74 -45.98 8.60
N ASP A 432 -14.67 -45.42 9.36
CA ASP A 432 -15.80 -44.65 8.85
C ASP A 432 -16.50 -43.92 10.00
N VAL A 433 -16.91 -42.68 9.72
CA VAL A 433 -17.66 -41.75 10.58
C VAL A 433 -16.81 -40.90 11.55
N MET A 434 -16.07 -39.95 10.97
CA MET A 434 -16.33 -38.54 11.29
C MET A 434 -16.24 -37.74 10.00
N ASP A 435 -17.39 -37.71 9.29
CA ASP A 435 -17.74 -36.62 8.40
C ASP A 435 -17.65 -35.32 9.21
N ILE A 436 -16.52 -34.65 9.04
CA ILE A 436 -16.37 -33.23 9.38
C ILE A 436 -16.66 -32.46 8.09
N GLU A 437 -17.86 -32.67 7.54
CA GLU A 437 -18.48 -31.68 6.67
C GLU A 437 -19.06 -30.58 7.57
N GLY A 438 -18.20 -29.63 7.91
CA GLY A 438 -18.61 -28.40 8.58
C GLY A 438 -17.63 -27.91 9.63
N TYR A 439 -16.45 -27.44 9.23
CA TYR A 439 -15.71 -26.41 9.98
C TYR A 439 -15.12 -25.35 9.04
#